data_AF-A0A540R8M2-F1
#
_entry.id   AF-A0A540R8M2-F1
#
_cell.length_a   1.000
_cell.length_b   1.000
_cell.length_c   1.000
_cell.angle_alpha   90.00
_cell.angle_beta   90.00
_cell.angle_gamma   90.00
#
_symmetry.space_group_name_H-M   'P 1'
#
loop_
_entity.id
_entity.type
_entity.pdbx_description
1 polymer ?
#
loop_
_entity_poly.entity_id
_entity_poly.type
_entity_poly.pdbx_seq_one_letter_code
_entity_poly.pdbx_strand_id
1 'polypeptide(L)' 'MKAATMLKIVTATVLLLAATLLAAVHLFHRAEVNNLVSQAEDRGVNYELTIHNPVLYTYSFLPE' A
#
# COMPACT_ATOMS: atom_id res chain seq x y z
N MET A 1 -6.18 17.19 -33.39
CA MET A 1 -6.12 17.58 -31.96
C MET A 1 -4.77 18.25 -31.69
N LYS A 2 -4.69 19.37 -30.96
CA LYS A 2 -3.42 20.09 -30.75
C LYS A 2 -2.46 19.24 -29.87
N ALA A 3 -1.16 19.23 -30.18
CA ALA A 3 -0.17 18.45 -29.44
C ALA A 3 -0.18 18.71 -27.93
N ALA A 4 -0.42 19.96 -27.53
CA ALA A 4 -0.57 20.35 -26.12
C ALA A 4 -1.76 19.66 -25.42
N THR A 5 -2.85 19.37 -26.13
CA THR A 5 -4.01 18.65 -25.58
C THR A 5 -3.70 17.18 -25.37
N MET A 6 -2.99 16.54 -26.30
CA MET A 6 -2.53 15.15 -26.17
C MET A 6 -1.61 14.99 -24.96
N LEU A 7 -0.64 15.89 -24.79
CA LEU A 7 0.31 15.85 -23.68
C LEU A 7 -0.40 15.94 -22.32
N LYS A 8 -1.41 16.81 -22.20
CA LYS A 8 -2.21 16.94 -20.97
C LYS A 8 -2.95 15.65 -20.63
N ILE A 9 -3.57 15.01 -21.62
CA ILE A 9 -4.29 13.75 -21.43
C ILE A 9 -3.32 12.66 -20.97
N VAL A 10 -2.19 12.48 -21.66
CA VAL A 10 -1.19 11.46 -21.29
C VAL A 10 -0.70 11.69 -19.86
N THR A 11 -0.36 12.92 -19.51
CA THR A 11 0.13 13.26 -18.16
C THR A 11 -0.93 12.96 -17.10
N ALA A 12 -2.18 13.36 -17.34
CA ALA A 12 -3.28 13.09 -16.40
C ALA A 12 -3.51 11.58 -16.22
N THR A 13 -3.50 10.80 -17.30
CA THR A 13 -3.65 9.35 -17.25
C THR A 13 -2.52 8.69 -16.46
N VAL A 14 -1.27 9.11 -16.68
CA VAL A 14 -0.12 8.58 -15.94
C VAL A 14 -0.22 8.89 -14.44
N LEU A 15 -0.60 10.12 -14.08
CA LEU A 15 -0.79 10.51 -12.69
C LEU A 15 -1.93 9.71 -12.02
N LEU A 16 -3.04 9.53 -12.74
CA LEU A 16 -4.17 8.74 -12.24
C LEU A 16 -3.79 7.28 -12.02
N LEU A 17 -3.04 6.68 -12.96
CA LEU A 17 -2.53 5.32 -12.83
C LEU A 17 -1.58 5.19 -11.63
N ALA A 18 -0.64 6.12 -11.47
CA ALA A 18 0.28 6.12 -10.34
C ALA A 18 -0.45 6.24 -9.00
N ALA A 19 -1.42 7.15 -8.89
CA ALA A 19 -2.24 7.30 -7.68
C ALA A 19 -3.05 6.04 -7.36
N THR A 20 -3.62 5.40 -8.39
CA THR A 20 -4.39 4.15 -8.23
C THR A 20 -3.50 3.01 -7.75
N LEU A 21 -2.30 2.86 -8.32
CA LEU A 21 -1.33 1.85 -7.90
C LEU A 21 -0.86 2.07 -6.45
N LEU A 22 -0.57 3.32 -6.08
CA LEU A 22 -0.20 3.67 -4.70
C LEU A 22 -1.32 3.31 -3.71
N ALA A 23 -2.57 3.65 -4.03
CA ALA A 23 -3.70 3.30 -3.19
C ALA A 23 -3.89 1.77 -3.07
N ALA A 24 -3.73 1.03 -4.17
CA ALA A 24 -3.81 -0.42 -4.15
C ALA A 24 -2.73 -1.06 -3.27
N VAL A 25 -1.48 -0.62 -3.41
CA VAL A 25 -0.35 -1.10 -2.57
C VAL A 25 -0.63 -0.85 -1.09
N HIS A 26 -1.07 0.37 -0.74
CA HIS A 26 -1.43 0.70 0.63
C HIS A 26 -2.52 -0.22 1.19
N LEU A 27 -3.60 -0.42 0.42
CA LEU A 27 -4.72 -1.26 0.86
C LEU A 27 -4.31 -2.73 1.02
N PHE A 28 -3.51 -3.27 0.10
CA PHE A 28 -3.06 -4.67 0.18
C PHE A 28 -2.14 -4.91 1.38
N HIS A 29 -1.12 -4.07 1.59
CA HIS A 29 -0.25 -4.21 2.75
C HIS A 29 -1.01 -4.03 4.06
N ARG A 30 -1.98 -3.12 4.12
CA ARG A 30 -2.81 -2.94 5.32
C ARG A 30 -3.69 -4.17 5.59
N ALA A 31 -4.29 -4.74 4.56
CA ALA A 31 -5.08 -5.97 4.69
C ALA A 31 -4.19 -7.15 5.12
N GLU A 32 -2.98 -7.24 4.59
CA GLU A 32 -2.01 -8.26 4.97
C GLU A 32 -1.58 -8.14 6.44
N VAL A 33 -1.23 -6.93 6.90
CA VAL A 33 -0.91 -6.67 8.31
C VAL A 33 -2.06 -7.07 9.22
N ASN A 34 -3.30 -6.69 8.90
CA ASN A 34 -4.46 -7.06 9.70
C ASN A 34 -4.63 -8.59 9.77
N ASN A 35 -4.38 -9.30 8.68
CA ASN A 35 -4.43 -10.76 8.64
C ASN A 35 -3.31 -11.39 9.48
N LEU A 36 -2.09 -10.85 9.42
CA LEU A 36 -0.97 -11.33 10.24
C LEU A 36 -1.23 -11.14 11.74
N VAL A 37 -1.76 -9.98 12.13
CA VAL A 37 -2.13 -9.70 13.53
C VAL A 37 -3.23 -10.66 13.98
N SER A 38 -4.31 -10.83 13.20
CA SER A 38 -5.37 -11.77 13.53
C SER A 38 -4.85 -13.20 13.70
N GLN A 39 -3.96 -13.66 12.81
CA GLN A 39 -3.36 -15.00 12.92
C GLN A 39 -2.44 -15.16 14.13
N ALA A 40 -1.73 -14.10 14.53
CA ALA A 40 -0.89 -14.11 15.72
C ALA A 40 -1.75 -14.17 17.00
N GLU A 41 -2.83 -13.40 17.05
CA GLU A 41 -3.83 -13.43 18.12
C GLU A 41 -4.47 -14.82 18.24
N ASP A 42 -4.90 -15.42 17.12
CA ASP A 42 -5.49 -16.76 17.08
C ASP A 42 -4.54 -17.86 17.58
N ARG A 43 -3.24 -17.67 17.38
CA ARG A 43 -2.19 -18.61 17.81
C ARG A 43 -1.65 -18.31 19.21
N GLY A 44 -2.09 -17.21 19.84
CA GLY A 44 -1.65 -16.79 21.17
C GLY A 44 -0.16 -16.46 21.26
N VAL A 45 0.44 -15.95 20.17
CA VAL A 45 1.87 -15.64 20.06
C VAL A 45 2.05 -14.14 19.89
N ASN A 46 3.01 -13.56 20.62
CA ASN A 46 3.34 -12.15 20.52
C ASN A 46 4.30 -11.90 19.36
N TYR A 47 4.01 -10.85 18.60
CA TYR A 47 4.86 -10.35 17.51
C TYR A 47 4.97 -8.84 17.63
N GLU A 48 6.14 -8.30 17.28
CA GLU A 48 6.35 -6.88 17.11
C GLU A 48 6.01 -6.47 15.66
N LEU A 49 5.04 -5.56 15.53
CA LEU A 49 4.69 -4.92 14.27
C LEU A 49 5.29 -3.52 14.19
N THR A 50 6.20 -3.30 13.23
CA THR A 50 6.76 -1.98 12.94
C THR A 50 6.29 -1.51 11.56
N ILE A 51 5.68 -0.33 11.50
CA ILE A 51 5.30 0.33 10.24
C ILE A 51 6.40 1.33 9.85
N HIS A 52 7.08 1.08 8.73
CA HIS A 52 8.21 1.90 8.26
C HIS A 52 7.76 3.11 7.44
N ASN A 53 6.68 2.96 6.66
CA ASN A 53 6.14 4.02 5.82
C ASN A 53 4.61 4.01 5.87
N PRO A 54 3.96 5.06 6.40
CA PRO A 54 2.50 5.09 6.52
C PRO A 54 1.77 5.24 5.17
N VAL A 55 2.43 5.78 4.15
CA VAL A 55 1.83 5.99 2.82
C VAL A 55 1.78 4.69 2.04
N LEU A 56 2.91 3.98 1.96
CA LEU A 56 2.98 2.68 1.28
C LEU A 56 2.58 1.51 2.19
N TYR A 57 2.39 1.79 3.47
CA TYR A 57 2.10 0.83 4.52
C TYR A 57 3.12 -0.32 4.59
N THR A 58 4.40 -0.03 4.31
CA THR A 58 5.47 -1.02 4.41
C THR A 58 5.75 -1.35 5.87
N TYR A 59 5.98 -2.62 6.17
CA TYR A 59 6.02 -3.11 7.54
C TYR A 59 7.06 -4.22 7.74
N SER A 60 7.40 -4.47 9.00
CA SER A 60 8.06 -5.70 9.44
C SER A 60 7.25 -6.33 10.56
N PHE A 61 7.17 -7.66 10.54
CA PHE A 61 6.42 -8.46 11.50
C PHE A 61 7.35 -9.56 12.01
N LEU A 62 7.88 -9.38 13.23
CA LEU A 62 8.91 -10.22 13.80
C LEU A 62 8.41 -10.84 15.11
N PRO A 63 8.76 -12.09 15.43
CA PRO A 63 8.44 -12.66 16.74
C PRO A 63 9.15 -11.87 17.84
N GLU A 64 8.48 -11.69 18.99
CA GLU A 64 9.13 -11.16 20.21
C GLU A 64 10.19 -12.13 20.76
#